data_AF-A0A9X9M260-F1
#
_entry.id   AF-A0A9X9M260-F1
#
_cell.length_a   1.000
_cell.length_b   1.000
_cell.length_c   1.000
_cell.angle_alpha   90.00
_cell.angle_beta   90.00
_cell.angle_gamma   90.00
#
_symmetry.space_group_name_H-M   'P 1'
#
loop_
_entity.id
_entity.type
_entity.pdbx_description
1 polymer ?
#
loop_
_entity_poly.entity_id
_entity_poly.type
_entity_poly.pdbx_seq_one_letter_code
_entity_poly.pdbx_strand_id
1 'polypeptide(L)'
;MSNIYIQEPPTNGKVLLKTTAGDIDIELWSKEAPKACRNFIQLCLEAYYDNTIFHRVVPGFIVQGGDPTGTGTGGESIYGAPFKDEFHSRLRFNRRGLVAMANAGPHDNGSQFFFTLGRADELNNKHTIFGKVTGDTVYNMLRLTEVDVDEEERPRNPHRIRSCEVLFNPFDDIIPREIKKPKKEKPEEEVKKLKPKGTKNFSLLSFGEEAEEEEEEVNRVSQSMKGKSKSSHDLLKDDPHLSSVPAVGSEKDDAVGDSTNDGEYEGAEHDEYIDGDEKNLMRERIAKKLKKEASGNVKSSGEGEVKKSVSRSFLSGSFPP
;
A
#
# COMPACT_ATOMS: atom_id res chain seq x y z
N MET A 1 -7.14 7.67 47.10
CA MET A 1 -7.97 7.96 45.90
C MET A 1 -7.38 9.19 45.23
N SER A 2 -6.68 9.02 44.12
CA SER A 2 -6.08 10.14 43.38
C SER A 2 -7.18 10.90 42.65
N ASN A 3 -7.50 12.10 43.13
CA ASN A 3 -8.45 13.00 42.47
C ASN A 3 -7.83 13.61 41.21
N ILE A 4 -7.83 12.85 40.12
CA ILE A 4 -7.55 13.38 38.79
C ILE A 4 -8.90 13.77 38.20
N TYR A 5 -9.26 15.06 38.31
CA TYR A 5 -10.46 15.60 37.69
C TYR A 5 -10.19 15.83 36.20
N ILE A 6 -10.75 14.97 35.34
CA ILE A 6 -10.79 15.22 33.90
C ILE A 6 -11.99 16.13 33.64
N GLN A 7 -11.72 17.40 33.35
CA GLN A 7 -12.75 18.42 33.11
C GLN A 7 -13.33 18.39 31.68
N GLU A 8 -12.78 17.52 30.81
CA GLU A 8 -13.16 17.44 29.41
C GLU A 8 -14.52 16.77 29.21
N PRO A 9 -15.31 17.20 28.22
CA PRO A 9 -16.53 16.49 27.84
C PRO A 9 -16.24 15.07 27.32
N PRO A 10 -17.25 14.17 27.41
CA PRO A 10 -17.16 12.85 26.79
C PRO A 10 -17.03 12.99 25.27
N THR A 11 -16.17 12.16 24.69
CA THR A 11 -15.99 12.04 23.24
C THR A 11 -17.09 11.20 22.62
N ASN A 12 -17.35 11.43 21.34
CA ASN A 12 -18.32 10.71 20.53
C ASN A 12 -17.85 10.68 19.07
N GLY A 13 -17.33 9.54 18.63
CA GLY A 13 -16.64 9.37 17.35
C GLY A 13 -15.22 8.83 17.56
N LYS A 14 -14.81 7.85 16.75
CA LYS A 14 -13.45 7.31 16.78
C LYS A 14 -12.94 7.02 15.36
N VAL A 15 -11.74 7.48 15.05
CA VAL A 15 -11.05 7.30 13.76
C VAL A 15 -9.64 6.79 14.00
N LEU A 16 -9.23 5.78 13.25
CA LEU A 16 -7.90 5.22 13.21
C LEU A 16 -7.14 5.76 12.01
N LEU A 17 -6.01 6.42 12.25
CA LEU A 17 -5.07 6.84 11.21
C LEU A 17 -3.87 5.89 11.21
N LYS A 18 -3.67 5.18 10.10
CA LYS A 18 -2.49 4.32 9.90
C LYS A 18 -1.38 5.17 9.30
N THR A 19 -0.37 5.54 10.08
CA THR A 19 0.74 6.38 9.63
C THR A 19 2.04 5.58 9.49
N THR A 20 3.07 6.17 8.89
CA THR A 20 4.41 5.53 8.86
C THR A 20 5.08 5.46 10.23
N ALA A 21 4.65 6.27 11.21
CA ALA A 21 5.16 6.22 12.58
C ALA A 21 4.43 5.19 13.46
N GLY A 22 3.27 4.69 13.00
CA GLY A 22 2.40 3.76 13.70
C GLY A 22 0.93 4.16 13.60
N ASP A 23 0.11 3.42 14.32
CA ASP A 23 -1.34 3.62 14.36
C ASP A 23 -1.69 4.71 15.37
N ILE A 24 -2.57 5.64 14.97
CA ILE A 24 -3.01 6.77 15.80
C ILE A 24 -4.53 6.73 15.89
N ASP A 25 -5.02 6.49 17.09
CA ASP A 25 -6.45 6.46 17.38
C ASP A 25 -6.89 7.85 17.87
N ILE A 26 -7.86 8.43 17.18
CA ILE A 26 -8.40 9.76 17.46
C ILE A 26 -9.84 9.62 17.92
N GLU A 27 -10.11 10.07 19.13
CA GLU A 27 -11.45 10.29 19.64
C GLU A 27 -11.92 11.71 19.34
N LEU A 28 -13.16 11.84 18.87
CA LEU A 28 -13.70 13.12 18.38
C LEU A 28 -14.73 13.69 19.35
N TRP A 29 -14.83 15.01 19.41
CA TRP A 29 -15.86 15.75 20.14
C TRP A 29 -16.95 16.24 19.18
N SER A 30 -17.77 15.32 18.68
CA SER A 30 -18.81 15.62 17.69
C SER A 30 -19.94 16.54 18.21
N LYS A 31 -20.14 16.62 19.54
CA LYS A 31 -21.15 17.53 20.13
C LYS A 31 -20.65 18.96 20.20
N GLU A 32 -19.39 19.15 20.58
CA GLU A 32 -18.77 20.46 20.75
C GLU A 32 -18.32 21.07 19.43
N ALA A 33 -17.79 20.26 18.50
CA ALA A 33 -17.27 20.69 17.21
C ALA A 33 -17.87 19.87 16.04
N PRO A 34 -19.21 19.96 15.82
CA PRO A 34 -19.90 19.13 14.84
C PRO A 34 -19.42 19.37 13.42
N LYS A 35 -19.12 20.61 13.01
CA LYS A 35 -18.73 20.90 11.63
C LYS A 35 -17.33 20.39 11.32
N ALA A 36 -16.40 20.58 12.26
CA ALA A 36 -15.03 20.08 12.13
C ALA A 36 -14.99 18.55 12.14
N CYS A 37 -15.71 17.91 13.07
CA CYS A 37 -15.78 16.45 13.14
C CYS A 37 -16.41 15.84 11.89
N ARG A 38 -17.50 16.44 11.37
CA ARG A 38 -18.13 15.99 10.12
C ARG A 38 -17.17 16.10 8.94
N ASN A 39 -16.49 17.24 8.80
CA ASN A 39 -15.48 17.44 7.76
C ASN A 39 -14.38 16.38 7.84
N PHE A 40 -13.83 16.15 9.03
CA PHE A 40 -12.76 15.18 9.24
C PHE A 40 -13.20 13.74 8.89
N ILE A 41 -14.35 13.29 9.41
CA ILE A 41 -14.86 11.93 9.15
C ILE A 41 -15.14 11.73 7.66
N GLN A 42 -15.77 12.70 7.00
CA GLN A 42 -16.06 12.60 5.58
C GLN A 42 -14.78 12.58 4.74
N LEU A 43 -13.77 13.41 5.04
CA LEU A 43 -12.48 13.37 4.35
C LEU A 43 -11.73 12.03 4.57
N CYS A 44 -11.87 11.43 5.76
CA CYS A 44 -11.35 10.09 6.02
C CYS A 44 -12.08 9.01 5.17
N LEU A 45 -13.40 9.09 5.04
CA LEU A 45 -14.18 8.16 4.21
C LEU A 45 -13.92 8.33 2.71
N GLU A 46 -13.66 9.57 2.27
CA GLU A 46 -13.28 9.91 0.89
C GLU A 46 -11.83 9.51 0.57
N ALA A 47 -11.09 8.93 1.52
CA ALA A 47 -9.66 8.60 1.39
C ALA A 47 -8.80 9.83 1.00
N TYR A 48 -9.24 11.03 1.38
CA TYR A 48 -8.58 12.29 1.03
C TYR A 48 -7.21 12.43 1.70
N TYR A 49 -7.07 11.88 2.91
CA TYR A 49 -5.82 11.91 3.66
C TYR A 49 -4.83 10.80 3.28
N ASP A 50 -5.17 9.92 2.34
CA ASP A 50 -4.28 8.85 1.91
C ASP A 50 -3.03 9.41 1.21
N ASN A 51 -1.86 8.96 1.67
CA ASN A 51 -0.54 9.42 1.26
C ASN A 51 -0.23 10.90 1.55
N THR A 52 -1.05 11.58 2.35
CA THR A 52 -0.75 12.96 2.78
C THR A 52 0.40 12.97 3.78
N ILE A 53 1.25 14.01 3.69
CA ILE A 53 2.44 14.15 4.53
C ILE A 53 2.21 15.11 5.69
N PHE A 54 2.99 14.93 6.76
CA PHE A 54 3.18 15.94 7.78
C PHE A 54 4.28 16.90 7.32
N HIS A 55 3.86 18.04 6.77
CA HIS A 55 4.75 18.98 6.10
C HIS A 55 5.43 19.96 7.06
N ARG A 56 4.90 20.15 8.28
CA ARG A 56 5.45 21.07 9.28
C ARG A 56 5.53 20.43 10.65
N VAL A 57 6.72 20.49 11.26
CA VAL A 57 7.00 19.97 12.60
C VAL A 57 7.74 21.02 13.40
N VAL A 58 7.14 21.47 14.50
CA VAL A 58 7.76 22.37 15.47
C VAL A 58 7.97 21.58 16.77
N PRO A 59 9.22 21.17 17.09
CA PRO A 59 9.50 20.33 18.26
C PRO A 59 8.93 20.93 19.55
N GLY A 60 8.14 20.14 20.28
CA GLY A 60 7.53 20.55 21.54
C GLY A 60 6.28 21.43 21.41
N PHE A 61 5.91 21.84 20.20
CA PHE A 61 4.74 22.68 19.96
C PHE A 61 3.65 21.94 19.17
N ILE A 62 3.81 21.81 17.85
CA ILE A 62 2.81 21.22 16.96
C ILE A 62 3.45 20.37 15.85
N VAL A 63 2.68 19.41 15.36
CA VAL A 63 2.94 18.72 14.09
C VAL A 63 1.70 18.87 13.21
N GLN A 64 1.87 19.43 12.01
CA GLN A 64 0.78 19.81 11.11
C GLN A 64 0.79 18.94 9.85
N GLY A 65 -0.41 18.56 9.42
CA GLY A 65 -0.67 17.72 8.26
C GLY A 65 -2.06 17.97 7.67
N GLY A 66 -2.55 17.02 6.87
CA GLY A 66 -3.86 17.13 6.23
C GLY A 66 -3.89 18.01 4.98
N ASP A 67 -2.72 18.28 4.39
CA ASP A 67 -2.58 18.94 3.10
C ASP A 67 -2.26 17.90 2.00
N PRO A 68 -3.12 17.71 0.97
CA PRO A 68 -2.83 16.81 -0.13
C PRO A 68 -1.72 17.28 -1.06
N THR A 69 -1.45 18.59 -1.15
CA THR A 69 -0.35 19.11 -2.00
C THR A 69 1.00 19.02 -1.28
N GLY A 70 0.99 19.00 0.05
CA GLY A 70 2.20 18.95 0.88
C GLY A 70 3.01 20.25 0.82
N THR A 71 2.38 21.36 0.44
CA THR A 71 2.99 22.71 0.38
C THR A 71 2.72 23.51 1.66
N GLY A 72 1.71 23.13 2.44
CA GLY A 72 1.23 23.81 3.65
C GLY A 72 0.17 24.88 3.38
N THR A 73 -0.13 25.16 2.11
CA THR A 73 -1.13 26.15 1.68
C THR A 73 -2.36 25.52 1.03
N GLY A 74 -2.32 24.21 0.75
CA GLY A 74 -3.41 23.48 0.12
C GLY A 74 -4.44 22.96 1.11
N GLY A 75 -5.47 22.28 0.60
CA GLY A 75 -6.48 21.65 1.41
C GLY A 75 -7.84 22.35 1.35
N GLU A 76 -8.87 21.57 1.06
CA GLU A 76 -10.23 22.04 0.88
C GLU A 76 -11.18 21.31 1.83
N SER A 77 -12.20 22.01 2.30
CA SER A 77 -13.23 21.39 3.13
C SER A 77 -14.25 20.64 2.27
N ILE A 78 -15.04 19.77 2.90
CA ILE A 78 -16.17 19.10 2.25
C ILE A 78 -17.27 20.08 1.79
N TYR A 79 -17.31 21.27 2.38
CA TYR A 79 -18.34 22.28 2.14
C TYR A 79 -18.05 23.13 0.90
N GLY A 80 -16.90 22.93 0.23
CA GLY A 80 -16.46 23.73 -0.93
C GLY A 80 -16.02 25.16 -0.58
N ALA A 81 -16.03 25.52 0.70
CA ALA A 81 -15.54 26.79 1.23
C ALA A 81 -14.99 26.58 2.65
N PRO A 82 -14.07 27.45 3.13
CA PRO A 82 -13.63 27.41 4.52
C PRO A 82 -14.82 27.55 5.49
N PHE A 83 -14.80 26.80 6.59
CA PHE A 83 -15.91 26.78 7.54
C PHE A 83 -15.58 27.52 8.85
N LYS A 84 -16.64 27.88 9.58
CA LYS A 84 -16.56 28.66 10.82
C LYS A 84 -15.74 27.96 11.92
N ASP A 85 -15.03 28.73 12.73
CA ASP A 85 -14.45 28.23 13.96
C ASP A 85 -15.52 27.86 15.00
N GLU A 86 -15.23 26.81 15.77
CA GLU A 86 -16.10 26.30 16.85
C GLU A 86 -15.28 26.23 18.15
N PHE A 87 -15.56 27.14 19.09
CA PHE A 87 -14.85 27.21 20.36
C PHE A 87 -15.71 26.74 21.51
N HIS A 88 -15.12 25.95 22.42
CA HIS A 88 -15.76 25.55 23.66
C HIS A 88 -14.88 25.86 24.88
N SER A 89 -15.46 26.40 25.95
CA SER A 89 -14.73 26.83 27.14
C SER A 89 -13.97 25.70 27.85
N ARG A 90 -14.50 24.47 27.79
CA ARG A 90 -13.88 23.28 28.37
C ARG A 90 -12.78 22.66 27.49
N LEU A 91 -12.75 22.99 26.21
CA LEU A 91 -11.71 22.53 25.29
C LEU A 91 -10.61 23.59 25.22
N ARG A 92 -9.45 23.25 25.78
CA ARG A 92 -8.28 24.13 25.92
C ARG A 92 -7.01 23.35 25.65
N PHE A 93 -6.00 24.04 25.14
CA PHE A 93 -4.69 23.46 24.82
C PHE A 93 -3.80 23.31 26.06
N ASN A 94 -4.30 22.61 27.08
CA ASN A 94 -3.63 22.43 28.37
C ASN A 94 -2.66 21.24 28.41
N ARG A 95 -2.67 20.38 27.37
CA ARG A 95 -1.87 19.16 27.28
C ARG A 95 -1.60 18.78 25.83
N ARG A 96 -0.65 17.88 25.64
CA ARG A 96 -0.33 17.23 24.36
C ARG A 96 -1.37 16.19 23.97
N GLY A 97 -1.39 15.81 22.69
CA GLY A 97 -2.30 14.80 22.15
C GLY A 97 -3.69 15.33 21.83
N LEU A 98 -3.87 16.65 21.75
CA LEU A 98 -5.08 17.26 21.20
C LEU A 98 -4.94 17.45 19.70
N VAL A 99 -6.05 17.28 18.99
CA VAL A 99 -6.18 17.45 17.54
C VAL A 99 -7.04 18.69 17.28
N ALA A 100 -6.50 19.61 16.49
CA ALA A 100 -7.18 20.86 16.16
C ALA A 100 -7.01 21.23 14.68
N MET A 101 -7.95 22.04 14.17
CA MET A 101 -7.91 22.54 12.80
C MET A 101 -6.85 23.64 12.66
N ALA A 102 -6.04 23.56 11.60
CA ALA A 102 -5.18 24.65 11.20
C ALA A 102 -6.01 25.72 10.46
N ASN A 103 -5.75 26.99 10.75
CA ASN A 103 -6.36 28.13 10.07
C ASN A 103 -5.31 29.23 9.87
N ALA A 104 -5.47 30.05 8.83
CA ALA A 104 -4.64 31.24 8.60
C ALA A 104 -5.32 32.53 9.11
N GLY A 105 -6.57 32.43 9.55
CA GLY A 105 -7.37 33.53 10.08
C GLY A 105 -8.73 33.05 10.58
N PRO A 106 -9.59 33.99 11.02
CA PRO A 106 -10.94 33.66 11.49
C PRO A 106 -11.77 32.99 10.39
N HIS A 107 -12.45 31.90 10.73
CA HIS A 107 -13.34 31.14 9.85
C HIS A 107 -12.68 30.55 8.59
N ASP A 108 -11.38 30.29 8.65
CA ASP A 108 -10.60 29.74 7.53
C ASP A 108 -10.22 28.27 7.75
N ASN A 109 -11.17 27.45 8.23
CA ASN A 109 -10.90 26.01 8.44
C ASN A 109 -11.08 25.24 7.13
N GLY A 110 -10.04 24.53 6.71
CA GLY A 110 -10.03 23.66 5.52
C GLY A 110 -9.98 22.17 5.86
N SER A 111 -9.05 21.44 5.24
CA SER A 111 -8.73 20.04 5.57
C SER A 111 -7.54 19.89 6.51
N GLN A 112 -6.73 20.94 6.67
CA GLN A 112 -5.50 20.89 7.42
C GLN A 112 -5.77 20.81 8.93
N PHE A 113 -5.00 19.98 9.61
CA PHE A 113 -5.08 19.82 11.06
C PHE A 113 -3.69 19.64 11.64
N PHE A 114 -3.58 19.83 12.95
CA PHE A 114 -2.34 19.62 13.67
C PHE A 114 -2.58 18.85 14.97
N PHE A 115 -1.56 18.11 15.38
CA PHE A 115 -1.46 17.54 16.71
C PHE A 115 -0.63 18.45 17.60
N THR A 116 -1.01 18.51 18.86
CA THR A 116 -0.25 19.23 19.89
C THR A 116 0.74 18.32 20.58
N LEU A 117 1.98 18.79 20.72
CA LEU A 117 3.08 18.07 21.35
C LEU A 117 3.31 18.53 22.80
N GLY A 118 2.86 19.75 23.11
CA GLY A 118 2.99 20.39 24.41
C GLY A 118 1.74 21.19 24.77
N ARG A 119 1.91 22.12 25.71
CA ARG A 119 0.88 23.11 26.06
C ARG A 119 0.97 24.26 25.05
N ALA A 120 -0.16 24.66 24.49
CA ALA A 120 -0.23 25.69 23.47
C ALA A 120 -1.30 26.73 23.83
N ASP A 121 -1.12 27.39 24.98
CA ASP A 121 -2.13 28.28 25.54
C ASP A 121 -2.41 29.51 24.64
N GLU A 122 -1.47 29.87 23.77
CA GLU A 122 -1.58 30.95 22.79
C GLU A 122 -2.53 30.66 21.62
N LEU A 123 -2.86 29.39 21.40
CA LEU A 123 -3.78 28.91 20.36
C LEU A 123 -5.24 28.85 20.87
N ASN A 124 -5.45 29.08 22.17
CA ASN A 124 -6.79 29.07 22.78
C ASN A 124 -7.68 30.14 22.14
N ASN A 125 -8.91 29.75 21.78
CA ASN A 125 -9.91 30.58 21.07
C ASN A 125 -9.47 31.10 19.69
N LYS A 126 -8.41 30.52 19.10
CA LYS A 126 -8.01 30.77 17.71
C LYS A 126 -8.28 29.55 16.83
N HIS A 127 -7.97 28.36 17.34
CA HIS A 127 -8.13 27.10 16.61
C HIS A 127 -9.27 26.26 17.19
N THR A 128 -9.99 25.58 16.30
CA THR A 128 -11.06 24.66 16.67
C THR A 128 -10.46 23.33 17.13
N ILE A 129 -10.63 22.98 18.40
CA ILE A 129 -10.28 21.66 18.93
C ILE A 129 -11.45 20.72 18.66
N PHE A 130 -11.20 19.64 17.94
CA PHE A 130 -12.25 18.70 17.56
C PHE A 130 -11.97 17.27 18.00
N GLY A 131 -10.76 16.94 18.46
CA GLY A 131 -10.46 15.60 18.95
C GLY A 131 -9.25 15.50 19.85
N LYS A 132 -9.02 14.30 20.38
CA LYS A 132 -7.84 13.92 21.16
C LYS A 132 -7.35 12.54 20.73
N VAL A 133 -6.05 12.33 20.84
CA VAL A 133 -5.41 11.04 20.62
C VAL A 133 -5.59 10.16 21.86
N THR A 134 -5.89 8.88 21.69
CA THR A 134 -6.02 7.92 22.80
C THR A 134 -4.67 7.64 23.44
N GLY A 135 -4.65 7.42 24.76
CA GLY A 135 -3.43 7.32 25.56
C GLY A 135 -2.42 6.25 25.11
N ASP A 136 -2.92 5.14 24.58
CA ASP A 136 -2.13 4.03 24.03
C ASP A 136 -1.38 4.40 22.74
N THR A 137 -1.96 5.26 21.91
CA THR A 137 -1.40 5.66 20.61
C THR A 137 -0.65 6.99 20.63
N VAL A 138 -0.63 7.72 21.77
CA VAL A 138 0.10 9.00 21.91
C VAL A 138 1.59 8.87 21.58
N TYR A 139 2.21 7.73 21.89
CA TYR A 139 3.62 7.49 21.59
C TYR A 139 3.91 7.51 20.08
N ASN A 140 3.01 6.94 19.26
CA ASN A 140 3.15 6.93 17.81
C ASN A 140 3.05 8.35 17.21
N MET A 141 2.19 9.19 17.80
CA MET A 141 2.13 10.61 17.46
C MET A 141 3.43 11.33 17.83
N LEU A 142 4.04 11.05 18.99
CA LEU A 142 5.32 11.65 19.37
C LEU A 142 6.46 11.24 18.43
N ARG A 143 6.45 9.99 17.93
CA ARG A 143 7.42 9.52 16.94
C ARG A 143 7.35 10.31 15.63
N LEU A 144 6.21 10.93 15.27
CA LEU A 144 6.13 11.82 14.10
C LEU A 144 7.09 13.02 14.19
N THR A 145 7.55 13.35 15.40
CA THR A 145 8.43 14.49 15.67
C THR A 145 9.90 14.13 15.65
N GLU A 146 10.23 12.83 15.64
CA GLU A 146 11.59 12.30 15.63
C GLU A 146 12.17 12.34 14.20
N VAL A 147 12.12 13.52 13.58
CA VAL A 147 12.58 13.77 12.21
C VAL A 147 13.47 15.01 12.18
N ASP A 148 14.51 14.95 11.36
CA ASP A 148 15.35 16.12 11.11
C ASP A 148 14.54 17.17 10.32
N VAL A 149 14.44 18.36 10.89
CA VAL A 149 13.66 19.49 10.35
C VAL A 149 14.62 20.52 9.75
N ASP A 150 14.28 21.01 8.55
CA ASP A 150 15.01 22.07 7.86
C ASP A 150 14.62 23.47 8.42
N GLU A 151 15.25 24.54 7.91
CA GLU A 151 14.99 25.92 8.36
C GLU A 151 13.55 26.41 8.13
N GLU A 152 12.84 25.81 7.17
CA GLU A 152 11.42 26.11 6.86
C GLU A 152 10.43 25.30 7.70
N GLU A 153 10.88 24.72 8.82
CA GLU A 153 10.08 23.82 9.69
C GLU A 153 9.58 22.56 8.97
N ARG A 154 10.14 22.26 7.79
CA ARG A 154 9.79 21.11 6.96
C ARG A 154 10.69 19.92 7.27
N PRO A 155 10.15 18.73 7.59
CA PRO A 155 10.95 17.54 7.78
C PRO A 155 11.62 17.08 6.48
N ARG A 156 12.88 16.66 6.56
CA ARG A 156 13.61 16.10 5.42
C ARG A 156 13.00 14.79 4.92
N ASN A 157 12.55 13.95 5.86
CA ASN A 157 11.82 12.72 5.59
C ASN A 157 10.45 12.78 6.29
N PRO A 158 9.44 13.41 5.67
CA PRO A 158 8.15 13.59 6.32
C PRO A 158 7.41 12.26 6.44
N HIS A 159 6.81 12.04 7.62
CA HIS A 159 5.87 10.96 7.82
C HIS A 159 4.62 11.17 6.96
N ARG A 160 3.96 10.06 6.61
CA ARG A 160 2.74 10.10 5.80
C ARG A 160 1.64 9.25 6.41
N ILE A 161 0.41 9.65 6.15
CA ILE A 161 -0.79 8.86 6.44
C ILE A 161 -0.96 7.85 5.30
N ARG A 162 -1.05 6.57 5.61
CA ARG A 162 -1.23 5.49 4.61
C ARG A 162 -2.70 5.30 4.28
N SER A 163 -3.51 5.15 5.32
CA SER A 163 -4.96 4.97 5.20
C SER A 163 -5.66 5.49 6.46
N CYS A 164 -6.94 5.81 6.31
CA CYS A 164 -7.83 6.20 7.39
C CYS A 164 -8.97 5.19 7.52
N GLU A 165 -9.28 4.79 8.76
CA GLU A 165 -10.38 3.87 9.06
C GLU A 165 -11.30 4.53 10.09
N VAL A 166 -12.58 4.68 9.77
CA VAL A 166 -13.56 5.22 10.72
C VAL A 166 -14.11 4.07 11.55
N LEU A 167 -13.67 3.98 12.82
CA LEU A 167 -14.08 2.91 13.73
C LEU A 167 -15.50 3.13 14.26
N PHE A 168 -15.84 4.38 14.57
CA PHE A 168 -17.17 4.75 15.05
C PHE A 168 -17.58 6.10 14.46
N ASN A 169 -18.60 6.09 13.62
CA ASN A 169 -19.18 7.27 13.02
C ASN A 169 -20.42 7.73 13.81
N PRO A 170 -20.44 8.94 14.39
CA PRO A 170 -21.60 9.48 15.10
C PRO A 170 -22.63 10.17 14.18
N PHE A 171 -22.37 10.25 12.87
CA PHE A 171 -23.23 10.93 11.89
C PHE A 171 -23.71 9.94 10.81
N ASP A 172 -25.03 9.75 10.72
CA ASP A 172 -25.64 8.83 9.75
C ASP A 172 -25.86 9.45 8.37
N ASP A 173 -25.76 10.78 8.25
CA ASP A 173 -26.06 11.55 7.04
C ASP A 173 -24.84 11.84 6.16
N ILE A 174 -23.67 11.29 6.50
CA ILE A 174 -22.45 11.48 5.71
C ILE A 174 -22.48 10.55 4.50
N ILE A 175 -22.64 11.14 3.32
CA ILE A 175 -22.45 10.45 2.04
C ILE A 175 -21.08 10.88 1.49
N PRO A 176 -20.10 9.98 1.41
CA PRO A 176 -18.80 10.29 0.82
C PRO A 176 -19.00 10.73 -0.64
N ARG A 177 -18.33 11.82 -1.03
CA ARG A 177 -18.30 12.20 -2.45
C ARG A 177 -17.40 11.22 -3.17
N GLU A 178 -17.83 10.78 -4.34
CA GLU A 178 -16.92 10.11 -5.27
C GLU A 178 -15.91 11.15 -5.74
N ILE A 179 -14.76 11.20 -5.09
CA ILE A 179 -13.61 11.87 -5.66
C ILE A 179 -13.27 11.05 -6.91
N LYS A 180 -13.72 11.53 -8.07
CA LYS A 180 -13.05 11.23 -9.33
C LYS A 180 -11.63 11.70 -9.08
N LYS A 181 -10.75 10.78 -8.64
CA LYS A 181 -9.30 10.95 -8.76
C LYS A 181 -9.16 11.56 -10.14
N PRO A 182 -8.58 12.76 -10.30
CA PRO A 182 -8.38 13.29 -11.62
C PRO A 182 -7.72 12.13 -12.35
N LYS A 183 -8.44 11.58 -13.36
CA LYS A 183 -7.76 10.72 -14.32
C LYS A 183 -6.54 11.56 -14.61
N LYS A 184 -5.35 11.03 -14.31
CA LYS A 184 -4.15 11.58 -14.93
C LYS A 184 -4.55 11.66 -16.37
N GLU A 185 -4.86 12.87 -16.83
CA GLU A 185 -5.05 13.13 -18.22
C GLU A 185 -3.78 12.54 -18.79
N LYS A 186 -3.94 11.46 -19.56
CA LYS A 186 -2.88 11.08 -20.49
C LYS A 186 -2.52 12.42 -21.12
N PRO A 187 -1.27 12.89 -21.02
CA PRO A 187 -0.94 14.22 -21.48
C PRO A 187 -1.51 14.36 -22.90
N GLU A 188 -2.50 15.23 -23.04
CA GLU A 188 -3.03 15.60 -24.34
C GLU A 188 -1.84 16.13 -25.14
N GLU A 189 -1.80 15.72 -26.40
CA GLU A 189 -0.66 15.78 -27.30
C GLU A 189 0.09 17.12 -27.23
N GLU A 190 1.24 17.12 -26.55
CA GLU A 190 2.29 18.07 -26.88
C GLU A 190 2.65 17.84 -28.34
N VAL A 191 2.35 18.85 -29.16
CA VAL A 191 2.85 19.04 -30.52
C VAL A 191 4.26 18.46 -30.64
N LYS A 192 4.40 17.39 -31.42
CA LYS A 192 5.68 16.74 -31.75
C LYS A 192 6.63 17.76 -32.37
N LYS A 193 7.42 18.46 -31.55
CA LYS A 193 8.71 19.00 -31.98
C LYS A 193 9.69 17.83 -32.02
N LEU A 194 9.99 17.40 -33.24
CA LEU A 194 11.02 16.41 -33.54
C LEU A 194 12.34 16.84 -32.87
N LYS A 195 12.78 16.09 -31.85
CA LYS A 195 14.18 16.15 -31.40
C LYS A 195 15.04 15.51 -32.50
N PRO A 196 16.15 16.13 -32.94
CA PRO A 196 17.04 15.49 -33.89
C PRO A 196 17.62 14.21 -33.25
N LYS A 197 17.56 13.10 -33.99
CA LYS A 197 18.19 11.84 -33.63
C LYS A 197 19.70 12.10 -33.50
N GLY A 198 20.25 11.97 -32.30
CA GLY A 198 21.69 11.95 -32.12
C GLY A 198 22.26 10.72 -32.84
N THR A 199 22.94 10.95 -33.96
CA THR A 199 23.83 9.96 -34.56
C THR A 199 24.94 9.67 -33.56
N LYS A 200 24.96 8.45 -33.02
CA LYS A 200 26.10 7.96 -32.24
C LYS A 200 27.25 7.77 -33.23
N ASN A 201 28.14 8.75 -33.29
CA ASN A 201 29.39 8.61 -34.03
C ASN A 201 30.30 7.66 -33.23
N PHE A 202 30.30 6.38 -33.58
CA PHE A 202 31.22 5.38 -33.03
C PHE A 202 32.65 5.50 -33.58
N SER A 203 32.88 6.44 -34.52
CA SER A 203 34.18 6.75 -35.13
C SER A 203 35.26 7.30 -34.19
N LEU A 204 35.02 7.37 -32.87
CA LEU A 204 36.02 7.77 -31.86
C LEU A 204 36.49 6.63 -30.96
N LEU A 205 35.96 5.41 -31.14
CA LEU A 205 36.48 4.23 -30.47
C LEU A 205 37.32 3.42 -31.46
N SER A 206 38.60 3.76 -31.48
CA SER A 206 39.68 2.99 -32.10
C SER A 206 39.77 1.62 -31.44
N PHE A 207 39.12 0.61 -32.03
CA PHE A 207 39.54 -0.79 -31.96
C PHE A 207 39.27 -1.40 -33.35
N GLY A 208 40.31 -1.98 -33.94
CA GLY A 208 40.43 -2.26 -35.37
C GLY A 208 39.51 -3.36 -35.91
N GLU A 209 39.22 -3.24 -37.22
CA GLU A 209 39.01 -4.20 -38.31
C GLU A 209 38.27 -5.54 -38.09
N GLU A 210 38.02 -6.01 -36.87
CA GLU A 210 37.39 -7.31 -36.57
C GLU A 210 35.89 -7.17 -36.19
N ALA A 211 35.41 -5.95 -35.93
CA ALA A 211 34.04 -5.69 -35.50
C ALA A 211 33.02 -5.50 -36.65
N GLU A 212 33.47 -5.26 -37.89
CA GLU A 212 32.55 -5.12 -39.03
C GLU A 212 31.94 -6.47 -39.46
N GLU A 213 32.68 -7.58 -39.33
CA GLU A 213 32.14 -8.91 -39.59
C GLU A 213 31.13 -9.33 -38.51
N GLU A 214 31.40 -9.02 -37.24
CA GLU A 214 30.51 -9.37 -36.12
C GLU A 214 29.21 -8.53 -36.14
N GLU A 215 29.27 -7.25 -36.55
CA GLU A 215 28.08 -6.38 -36.68
C GLU A 215 27.12 -6.80 -37.80
N GLU A 216 27.64 -7.32 -38.91
CA GLU A 216 26.81 -7.89 -39.98
C GLU A 216 26.15 -9.20 -39.57
N GLU A 217 26.84 -10.05 -38.81
CA GLU A 217 26.27 -11.31 -38.31
C GLU A 217 25.16 -11.08 -37.29
N VAL A 218 25.36 -10.18 -36.31
CA VAL A 218 24.30 -9.87 -35.32
C VAL A 218 23.10 -9.16 -35.94
N ASN A 219 23.30 -8.36 -37.00
CA ASN A 219 22.18 -7.76 -37.74
C ASN A 219 21.41 -8.78 -38.59
N ARG A 220 22.10 -9.76 -39.19
CA ARG A 220 21.42 -10.86 -39.90
C ARG A 220 20.65 -11.78 -38.94
N VAL A 221 21.20 -12.08 -37.77
CA VAL A 221 20.55 -12.91 -36.73
C VAL A 221 19.34 -12.21 -36.11
N SER A 222 19.44 -10.90 -35.85
CA SER A 222 18.31 -10.13 -35.31
C SER A 222 17.19 -9.91 -36.34
N GLN A 223 17.51 -9.85 -37.64
CA GLN A 223 16.51 -9.86 -38.71
C GLN A 223 15.84 -11.22 -38.90
N SER A 224 16.57 -12.33 -38.75
CA SER A 224 16.01 -13.69 -38.85
C SER A 224 15.14 -14.08 -37.65
N MET A 225 15.34 -13.44 -36.49
CA MET A 225 14.60 -13.70 -35.25
C MET A 225 13.49 -12.67 -34.95
N LYS A 226 12.99 -11.96 -35.96
CA LYS A 226 11.87 -11.03 -35.77
C LYS A 226 10.54 -11.81 -35.63
N GLY A 227 10.05 -11.91 -34.39
CA GLY A 227 8.68 -12.34 -34.08
C GLY A 227 8.51 -13.71 -33.40
N LYS A 228 9.57 -14.37 -32.92
CA LYS A 228 9.46 -15.60 -32.12
C LYS A 228 10.30 -15.50 -30.86
N SER A 229 9.66 -15.27 -29.72
CA SER A 229 10.27 -15.41 -28.39
C SER A 229 10.55 -16.88 -28.13
N LYS A 230 11.83 -17.27 -28.12
CA LYS A 230 12.27 -18.61 -27.75
C LYS A 230 13.32 -18.51 -26.64
N SER A 231 13.18 -19.39 -25.66
CA SER A 231 14.12 -19.60 -24.55
C SER A 231 15.47 -20.08 -25.11
N SER A 232 16.56 -19.72 -24.43
CA SER A 232 17.95 -20.07 -24.80
C SER A 232 18.21 -21.57 -24.99
N HIS A 233 17.28 -22.43 -24.55
CA HIS A 233 17.36 -23.88 -24.71
C HIS A 233 16.92 -24.41 -26.08
N ASP A 234 16.25 -23.61 -26.91
CA ASP A 234 15.83 -24.00 -28.28
C ASP A 234 16.88 -23.63 -29.36
N LEU A 235 18.02 -23.06 -28.95
CA LEU A 235 19.14 -22.66 -29.81
C LEU A 235 20.22 -23.77 -29.96
N LEU A 236 20.08 -24.89 -29.25
CA LEU A 236 21.06 -25.99 -29.23
C LEU A 236 20.45 -27.27 -29.81
N LYS A 237 20.10 -27.25 -31.12
CA LYS A 237 19.46 -28.39 -31.80
C LYS A 237 20.42 -29.41 -32.39
N ASP A 238 21.72 -29.19 -32.28
CA ASP A 238 22.74 -30.03 -32.93
C ASP A 238 23.50 -30.93 -31.94
N ASP A 239 22.97 -31.17 -30.73
CA ASP A 239 23.55 -32.15 -29.80
C ASP A 239 22.83 -33.51 -29.93
N PRO A 240 23.50 -34.58 -30.44
CA PRO A 240 22.89 -35.88 -30.73
C PRO A 240 22.33 -36.65 -29.51
N HIS A 241 22.48 -36.10 -28.30
CA HIS A 241 22.09 -36.77 -27.05
C HIS A 241 20.78 -36.26 -26.41
N LEU A 242 20.10 -35.28 -27.03
CA LEU A 242 18.88 -34.65 -26.47
C LEU A 242 17.66 -34.88 -27.37
N SER A 243 16.66 -35.60 -26.85
CA SER A 243 15.40 -35.87 -27.56
C SER A 243 14.37 -34.77 -27.34
N SER A 244 13.78 -34.27 -28.43
CA SER A 244 12.80 -33.18 -28.48
C SER A 244 11.33 -33.66 -28.41
N VAL A 245 11.07 -34.81 -27.78
CA VAL A 245 9.72 -35.39 -27.72
C VAL A 245 9.11 -35.15 -26.32
N PRO A 246 7.96 -34.48 -26.20
CA PRO A 246 7.24 -34.37 -24.92
C PRO A 246 6.61 -35.73 -24.54
N ALA A 247 6.69 -36.10 -23.26
CA ALA A 247 6.40 -37.45 -22.76
C ALA A 247 4.90 -37.87 -22.71
N VAL A 248 3.98 -37.10 -23.28
CA VAL A 248 2.53 -37.41 -23.27
C VAL A 248 1.93 -37.10 -24.64
N GLY A 249 1.34 -38.11 -25.30
CA GLY A 249 0.64 -37.96 -26.58
C GLY A 249 -0.78 -37.45 -26.37
N SER A 250 -1.15 -36.39 -27.10
CA SER A 250 -2.55 -35.98 -27.28
C SER A 250 -3.01 -36.42 -28.66
N GLU A 251 -3.91 -37.39 -28.72
CA GLU A 251 -4.59 -37.80 -29.94
C GLU A 251 -5.48 -36.66 -30.46
N LYS A 252 -5.44 -36.45 -31.77
CA LYS A 252 -6.27 -35.52 -32.53
C LYS A 252 -7.54 -36.26 -32.97
N ASP A 253 -8.69 -35.61 -32.83
CA ASP A 253 -9.84 -35.85 -33.71
C ASP A 253 -10.22 -34.52 -34.39
N ASP A 254 -10.47 -34.64 -35.70
CA ASP A 254 -10.60 -33.56 -36.68
C ASP A 254 -12.04 -33.02 -36.83
N ALA A 255 -12.11 -31.79 -37.35
CA ALA A 255 -13.05 -31.27 -38.38
C ALA A 255 -14.12 -30.20 -38.00
N VAL A 256 -13.82 -28.97 -38.47
CA VAL A 256 -14.60 -28.00 -39.29
C VAL A 256 -15.98 -27.49 -38.82
N GLY A 257 -16.12 -26.16 -38.72
CA GLY A 257 -17.40 -25.44 -38.78
C GLY A 257 -17.28 -23.92 -38.51
N ASP A 258 -17.90 -23.11 -39.35
CA ASP A 258 -17.69 -21.68 -39.60
C ASP A 258 -18.67 -20.73 -38.85
N SER A 259 -18.31 -19.44 -38.84
CA SER A 259 -19.13 -18.23 -38.72
C SER A 259 -19.68 -17.74 -37.36
N THR A 260 -19.31 -16.48 -37.06
CA THR A 260 -20.07 -15.36 -36.48
C THR A 260 -21.07 -15.61 -35.34
N ASN A 261 -20.96 -14.86 -34.23
CA ASN A 261 -21.94 -13.84 -33.83
C ASN A 261 -21.62 -13.31 -32.42
N ASP A 262 -21.80 -12.01 -32.28
CA ASP A 262 -21.66 -11.22 -31.07
C ASP A 262 -22.78 -11.55 -30.06
N GLY A 263 -22.50 -11.39 -28.76
CA GLY A 263 -23.50 -11.55 -27.71
C GLY A 263 -22.96 -11.14 -26.34
N GLU A 264 -23.27 -9.92 -25.93
CA GLU A 264 -23.28 -9.47 -24.54
C GLU A 264 -24.23 -10.34 -23.71
N TYR A 265 -23.87 -10.69 -22.47
CA TYR A 265 -24.81 -10.86 -21.36
C TYR A 265 -24.08 -10.75 -20.02
N GLU A 266 -24.60 -9.88 -19.16
CA GLU A 266 -24.18 -9.64 -17.79
C GLU A 266 -24.52 -10.82 -16.85
N GLY A 267 -23.88 -10.88 -15.68
CA GLY A 267 -24.36 -11.73 -14.59
C GLY A 267 -23.43 -11.85 -13.38
N ALA A 268 -23.64 -10.95 -12.42
CA ALA A 268 -23.71 -11.17 -10.97
C ALA A 268 -22.66 -12.04 -10.21
N GLU A 269 -22.08 -11.37 -9.22
CA GLU A 269 -21.59 -11.83 -7.91
C GLU A 269 -22.09 -13.21 -7.43
N HIS A 270 -21.16 -14.14 -7.11
CA HIS A 270 -21.33 -15.09 -6.01
C HIS A 270 -20.00 -15.77 -5.62
N ASP A 271 -19.33 -15.24 -4.59
CA ASP A 271 -18.33 -16.00 -3.83
C ASP A 271 -19.08 -16.81 -2.76
N GLU A 272 -19.34 -18.09 -3.05
CA GLU A 272 -19.73 -19.07 -2.03
C GLU A 272 -18.86 -20.33 -2.11
N TYR A 273 -18.24 -20.62 -0.96
CA TYR A 273 -17.82 -21.91 -0.41
C TYR A 273 -17.85 -23.12 -1.36
N ILE A 274 -16.71 -23.42 -1.99
CA ILE A 274 -16.43 -24.76 -2.52
C ILE A 274 -15.96 -25.65 -1.35
N ASP A 275 -16.78 -26.64 -1.04
CA ASP A 275 -16.62 -27.60 0.05
C ASP A 275 -15.28 -28.35 -0.02
N GLY A 276 -14.60 -28.46 1.13
CA GLY A 276 -13.24 -29.03 1.23
C GLY A 276 -13.16 -30.51 0.84
N ASP A 277 -14.30 -31.21 0.84
CA ASP A 277 -14.40 -32.63 0.59
C ASP A 277 -14.20 -33.00 -0.89
N GLU A 278 -14.61 -32.16 -1.84
CA GLU A 278 -14.40 -32.44 -3.27
C GLU A 278 -12.92 -32.33 -3.68
N LYS A 279 -12.19 -31.36 -3.11
CA LYS A 279 -10.73 -31.24 -3.30
C LYS A 279 -9.98 -32.43 -2.72
N ASN A 280 -10.43 -32.96 -1.58
CA ASN A 280 -9.82 -34.13 -0.95
C ASN A 280 -10.07 -35.42 -1.76
N LEU A 281 -11.28 -35.60 -2.28
CA LEU A 281 -11.62 -36.71 -3.17
C LEU A 281 -10.82 -36.69 -4.48
N MET A 282 -10.52 -35.50 -5.00
CA MET A 282 -9.68 -35.34 -6.19
C MET A 282 -8.21 -35.67 -5.89
N ARG A 283 -7.69 -35.24 -4.74
CA ARG A 283 -6.34 -35.60 -4.26
C ARG A 283 -6.19 -37.09 -4.00
N GLU A 284 -7.18 -37.75 -3.41
CA GLU A 284 -7.15 -39.21 -3.19
C GLU A 284 -7.20 -40.00 -4.49
N ARG A 285 -7.97 -39.54 -5.48
CA ARG A 285 -7.99 -40.15 -6.83
C ARG A 285 -6.64 -40.01 -7.54
N ILE A 286 -5.99 -38.86 -7.41
CA ILE A 286 -4.64 -38.63 -7.96
C ILE A 286 -3.61 -39.51 -7.24
N ALA A 287 -3.69 -39.61 -5.91
CA ALA A 287 -2.79 -40.46 -5.11
C ALA A 287 -2.98 -41.97 -5.40
N LYS A 288 -4.21 -42.43 -5.63
CA LYS A 288 -4.49 -43.81 -6.06
C LYS A 288 -3.96 -44.09 -7.47
N LYS A 289 -4.05 -43.14 -8.40
CA LYS A 289 -3.45 -43.27 -9.74
C LYS A 289 -1.93 -43.35 -9.68
N LEU A 290 -1.28 -42.49 -8.89
CA LEU A 290 0.18 -42.52 -8.69
C LEU A 290 0.67 -43.84 -8.05
N LYS A 291 -0.07 -44.39 -7.08
CA LYS A 291 0.28 -45.70 -6.48
C LYS A 291 0.08 -46.87 -7.45
N LYS A 292 -0.91 -46.80 -8.34
CA LYS A 292 -1.14 -47.84 -9.35
C LYS A 292 0.01 -47.88 -10.37
N GLU A 293 0.54 -46.73 -10.76
CA GLU A 293 1.69 -46.66 -11.68
C GLU A 293 3.01 -47.06 -11.00
N ALA A 294 3.21 -46.74 -9.72
CA ALA A 294 4.39 -47.18 -8.97
C ALA A 294 4.45 -48.72 -8.77
N SER A 295 3.30 -49.41 -8.75
CA SER A 295 3.26 -50.88 -8.62
C SER A 295 3.56 -51.64 -9.92
N GLY A 296 3.56 -50.95 -11.06
CA GLY A 296 3.81 -51.55 -12.37
C GLY A 296 5.28 -51.66 -12.77
N ASN A 297 6.20 -51.05 -12.01
CA ASN A 297 7.57 -50.90 -12.48
C ASN A 297 8.65 -51.00 -11.38
N VAL A 298 8.76 -52.16 -10.70
CA VAL A 298 10.05 -52.60 -10.09
C VAL A 298 10.11 -54.14 -10.04
N LYS A 299 10.85 -54.75 -10.96
CA LYS A 299 11.48 -56.06 -10.80
C LYS A 299 12.98 -55.89 -11.04
N SER A 300 13.77 -56.43 -10.11
CA SER A 300 15.23 -56.70 -10.13
C SER A 300 16.23 -55.66 -9.59
N SER A 301 17.16 -56.22 -8.79
CA SER A 301 18.41 -55.70 -8.17
C SER A 301 18.22 -54.72 -7.00
N GLY A 302 18.84 -54.85 -5.83
CA GLY A 302 19.85 -55.76 -5.27
C GLY A 302 20.11 -55.34 -3.81
N GLU A 303 20.82 -56.18 -3.06
CA GLU A 303 20.89 -56.30 -1.59
C GLU A 303 21.70 -55.22 -0.82
N GLY A 304 21.50 -55.21 0.53
CA GLY A 304 22.32 -54.52 1.55
C GLY A 304 21.68 -53.21 2.07
N GLU A 305 21.54 -52.87 3.35
CA GLU A 305 22.23 -53.25 4.58
C GLU A 305 21.34 -53.02 5.82
N VAL A 306 21.74 -53.66 6.91
CA VAL A 306 21.05 -53.79 8.19
C VAL A 306 21.31 -52.60 9.13
N LYS A 307 20.21 -52.16 9.76
CA LYS A 307 20.06 -51.45 11.04
C LYS A 307 21.30 -51.30 11.94
N LYS A 308 21.51 -50.10 12.49
CA LYS A 308 21.85 -49.92 13.92
C LYS A 308 21.34 -48.60 14.49
N SER A 309 20.44 -48.76 15.46
CA SER A 309 19.94 -47.78 16.41
C SER A 309 21.00 -47.44 17.46
N VAL A 310 21.19 -46.16 17.81
CA VAL A 310 21.65 -45.74 19.15
C VAL A 310 20.98 -44.43 19.55
N SER A 311 20.25 -44.52 20.65
CA SER A 311 19.62 -43.48 21.44
C SER A 311 20.63 -42.56 22.12
N ARG A 312 20.31 -41.25 22.23
CA ARG A 312 20.91 -40.37 23.25
C ARG A 312 19.79 -39.65 24.00
N SER A 313 19.66 -40.05 25.26
CA SER A 313 18.80 -39.50 26.29
C SER A 313 19.41 -38.25 26.95
N PHE A 314 18.49 -37.38 27.35
CA PHE A 314 18.59 -36.23 28.23
C PHE A 314 19.59 -36.34 29.38
N LEU A 315 20.30 -35.24 29.67
CA LEU A 315 20.92 -34.95 30.95
C LEU A 315 20.80 -33.45 31.26
N SER A 316 19.79 -33.14 32.09
CA SER A 316 19.66 -31.90 32.86
C SER A 316 20.55 -31.99 34.09
N GLY A 317 21.41 -30.99 34.31
CA GLY A 317 22.26 -30.89 35.50
C GLY A 317 22.22 -29.48 36.09
N SER A 318 21.60 -29.37 37.26
CA SER A 318 21.55 -28.22 38.16
C SER A 318 22.70 -28.26 39.19
N PHE A 319 23.33 -27.09 39.44
CA PHE A 319 23.95 -26.49 40.68
C PHE A 319 24.06 -27.34 41.98
N PRO A 320 24.91 -27.01 43.02
CA PRO A 320 25.70 -25.78 43.32
C PRO A 320 27.10 -26.17 43.96
N PRO A 321 27.74 -25.52 44.99
CA PRO A 321 27.39 -24.39 45.89
C PRO A 321 27.75 -22.99 45.37
#